data_AF-A0A5S9MDB7-F1
#
_entry.id   AF-A0A5S9MDB7-F1
#
_cell.length_a   1.000
_cell.length_b   1.000
_cell.length_c   1.000
_cell.angle_alpha   90.00
_cell.angle_beta   90.00
_cell.angle_gamma   90.00
#
_symmetry.space_group_name_H-M   'P 1'
#
loop_
_entity.id
_entity.type
_entity.pdbx_description
1 polymer ?
#
loop_
_entity_poly.entity_id
_entity_poly.type
_entity_poly.pdbx_seq_one_letter_code
_entity_poly.pdbx_strand_id
1 'polypeptide(L)'
;MTVDREGFQAEMEKQRERARNARQDVGSMQVQGGALGDIKVESTFVGYENLTAETRIIELLQNGELVSEAHEGDTVQILLDETPFYAESGGQVADKGTLKSAEAIIEIKDVKKKAKRSACP
;
A
#
# COMPACT_ATOMS: atom_id res chain seq x y z
N MET A 1 12.31 -4.08 48.95
CA MET A 1 11.98 -4.52 47.59
C MET A 1 12.99 -3.85 46.65
N THR A 2 14.03 -4.58 46.26
CA THR A 2 15.04 -4.12 45.31
C THR A 2 14.49 -4.37 43.91
N VAL A 3 14.25 -3.30 43.16
CA VAL A 3 13.78 -3.37 41.78
C VAL A 3 14.99 -3.71 40.91
N ASP A 4 14.95 -4.87 40.26
CA ASP A 4 15.97 -5.30 39.29
C ASP A 4 15.84 -4.45 38.02
N ARG A 5 16.62 -3.37 37.99
CA ARG A 5 16.65 -2.41 36.88
C ARG A 5 17.40 -2.96 35.66
N GLU A 6 18.34 -3.87 35.87
CA GLU A 6 19.13 -4.44 34.77
C GLU A 6 18.31 -5.44 33.97
N GLY A 7 17.57 -6.32 34.65
CA GLY A 7 16.61 -7.23 34.01
C GLY A 7 15.51 -6.48 33.25
N PHE A 8 15.02 -5.37 33.79
CA PHE A 8 14.04 -4.51 33.12
C PHE A 8 14.60 -3.84 31.86
N GLN A 9 15.84 -3.35 31.91
CA GLN A 9 16.50 -2.71 30.76
C GLN A 9 16.74 -3.72 29.62
N ALA A 10 17.19 -4.93 29.95
CA ALA A 10 17.42 -6.00 28.98
C ALA A 10 16.12 -6.46 28.29
N GLU A 11 15.02 -6.60 29.04
CA GLU A 11 13.73 -6.94 28.44
C GLU A 11 13.13 -5.77 27.64
N MET A 12 13.38 -4.51 28.03
CA MET A 12 13.01 -3.34 27.22
C MET A 12 13.75 -3.29 25.88
N GLU A 13 15.04 -3.60 25.86
CA GLU A 13 15.82 -3.66 24.62
C GLU A 13 15.33 -4.78 23.71
N LYS A 14 15.10 -5.98 24.25
CA LYS A 14 14.51 -7.09 23.49
C LYS A 14 13.12 -6.75 22.95
N GLN A 15 12.29 -6.05 23.73
CA GLN A 15 10.97 -5.61 23.27
C GLN A 15 11.09 -4.57 22.15
N ARG A 16 12.06 -3.64 22.25
CA ARG A 16 12.39 -2.67 21.20
C ARG A 16 12.87 -3.35 19.92
N GLU A 17 13.73 -4.35 20.02
CA GLU A 17 14.20 -5.13 18.88
C GLU A 17 13.05 -5.91 18.24
N ARG A 18 12.21 -6.58 19.03
CA ARG A 18 11.00 -7.25 18.51
C ARG A 18 10.07 -6.27 17.82
N ALA A 19 9.85 -5.08 18.37
CA ALA A 19 9.01 -4.05 17.73
C ALA A 19 9.62 -3.53 16.41
N ARG A 20 10.96 -3.42 16.32
CA ARG A 20 11.67 -3.04 15.09
C ARG A 20 11.60 -4.15 14.04
N ASN A 21 11.79 -5.40 14.44
CA ASN A 21 11.74 -6.56 13.54
C ASN A 21 10.30 -6.82 13.06
N ALA A 22 9.29 -6.67 13.93
CA ALA A 22 7.90 -6.75 13.53
C ALA A 22 7.54 -5.71 12.46
N ARG A 23 8.11 -4.50 12.52
CA ARG A 23 7.94 -3.49 11.45
C ARG A 23 8.61 -3.86 10.13
N GLN A 24 9.67 -4.67 10.13
CA GLN A 24 10.27 -5.20 8.90
C GLN A 24 9.42 -6.33 8.31
N ASP A 25 8.74 -7.10 9.14
CA ASP A 25 7.98 -8.31 8.74
C ASP A 25 6.52 -8.03 8.36
N VAL A 26 5.97 -6.86 8.70
CA VAL A 26 4.76 -6.37 8.02
C VAL A 26 5.17 -5.95 6.60
N GLY A 27 5.19 -6.94 5.70
CA GLY A 27 5.60 -6.94 4.29
C GLY A 27 5.02 -5.82 3.43
N SER A 28 5.45 -4.59 3.72
CA SER A 28 5.13 -3.36 3.00
C SER A 28 6.30 -2.90 2.11
N MET A 29 7.48 -3.50 2.26
CA MET A 29 8.68 -3.09 1.52
C MET A 29 9.00 -3.95 0.30
N GLN A 30 8.52 -5.20 0.25
CA GLN A 30 8.92 -6.13 -0.82
C GLN A 30 8.15 -5.92 -2.15
N VAL A 31 7.05 -5.18 -2.13
CA VAL A 31 6.31 -4.79 -3.36
C VAL A 31 6.87 -3.50 -3.97
N GLN A 32 7.74 -2.76 -3.26
CA GLN A 32 8.30 -1.49 -3.74
C GLN A 32 9.72 -1.61 -4.33
N GLY A 33 10.10 -2.80 -4.80
CA GLY A 33 11.36 -3.06 -5.48
C GLY A 33 11.12 -3.71 -6.84
N GLY A 34 10.62 -2.93 -7.80
CA GLY A 34 10.27 -3.37 -9.15
C GLY A 34 9.67 -2.21 -9.94
N ALA A 35 9.11 -2.46 -11.12
CA ALA A 35 8.63 -1.47 -12.11
C ALA A 35 7.82 -0.28 -11.55
N LEU A 36 7.17 -0.43 -10.40
CA LEU A 36 6.59 0.65 -9.58
C LEU A 36 7.56 1.81 -9.26
N GLY A 37 8.86 1.57 -9.20
CA GLY A 37 9.90 2.57 -8.95
C GLY A 37 10.09 3.56 -10.10
N ASP A 38 9.93 3.09 -11.35
CA ASP A 38 10.11 3.89 -12.56
C ASP A 38 8.85 4.67 -12.95
N ILE A 39 7.70 4.31 -12.39
CA ILE A 39 6.45 5.06 -12.58
C ILE A 39 6.57 6.41 -11.85
N LYS A 40 6.79 7.46 -12.64
CA LYS A 40 6.82 8.87 -12.22
C LYS A 40 5.43 9.51 -12.16
N VAL A 41 4.40 8.81 -12.58
CA VAL A 41 3.04 9.34 -12.61
C VAL A 41 2.50 9.36 -11.18
N GLU A 42 2.10 10.54 -10.71
CA GLU A 42 1.47 10.70 -9.40
C GLU A 42 -0.03 10.43 -9.53
N SER A 43 -0.58 9.66 -8.60
CA SER A 43 -2.02 9.46 -8.49
C SER A 43 -2.64 10.54 -7.60
N THR A 44 -3.74 11.15 -8.04
CA THR A 44 -4.47 12.19 -7.32
C THR A 44 -5.61 11.58 -6.52
N PHE A 45 -5.61 11.78 -5.21
CA PHE A 45 -6.71 11.34 -4.35
C PHE A 45 -7.83 12.39 -4.34
N VAL A 46 -9.01 12.01 -4.85
CA VAL A 46 -10.20 12.90 -4.98
C VAL A 46 -11.34 12.51 -4.02
N GLY A 47 -11.10 11.54 -3.14
CA GLY A 47 -12.12 10.96 -2.25
C GLY A 47 -12.62 11.88 -1.13
N TYR A 48 -12.01 13.05 -0.94
CA TYR A 48 -12.50 14.06 0.01
C TYR A 48 -13.77 14.76 -0.48
N GLU A 49 -13.90 14.93 -1.80
CA GLU A 49 -15.01 15.68 -2.41
C GLU A 49 -15.98 14.75 -3.15
N ASN A 50 -15.47 13.66 -3.74
CA ASN A 50 -16.24 12.79 -4.61
C ASN A 50 -16.18 11.33 -4.14
N LEU A 51 -17.35 10.70 -4.00
CA LEU A 51 -17.48 9.26 -3.71
C LEU A 51 -17.34 8.38 -4.96
N THR A 52 -17.45 8.99 -6.14
CA THR A 52 -17.32 8.34 -7.45
C THR A 52 -16.49 9.22 -8.37
N ALA A 53 -15.54 8.64 -9.10
CA ALA A 53 -14.73 9.36 -10.07
C ALA A 53 -14.56 8.53 -11.35
N GLU A 54 -14.62 9.19 -12.50
CA GLU A 54 -14.14 8.62 -13.76
C GLU A 54 -12.64 8.82 -13.83
N THR A 55 -11.90 7.73 -14.05
CA THR A 55 -10.44 7.76 -14.09
C THR A 55 -9.90 6.82 -15.16
N ARG A 56 -8.61 6.96 -15.46
CA ARG A 56 -7.90 6.08 -16.37
C ARG A 56 -6.91 5.21 -15.60
N ILE A 57 -6.81 3.95 -16.01
CA ILE A 57 -5.74 3.05 -15.60
C ILE A 57 -4.45 3.51 -16.27
N ILE A 58 -3.46 3.88 -15.47
CA ILE A 58 -2.12 4.27 -15.96
C ILE A 58 -1.32 3.01 -16.23
N GLU A 59 -1.27 2.11 -15.24
CA GLU A 59 -0.46 0.89 -15.30
C GLU A 59 -1.16 -0.28 -14.60
N LEU A 60 -0.84 -1.48 -15.06
CA LEU A 60 -1.26 -2.75 -14.49
C LEU A 60 -0.04 -3.56 -14.09
N LEU A 61 -0.07 -4.12 -12.89
CA LEU A 61 0.99 -4.98 -12.38
C LEU A 61 0.44 -6.31 -11.89
N GLN A 62 1.12 -7.39 -12.23
CA GLN A 62 0.86 -8.72 -11.70
C GLN A 62 2.15 -9.26 -11.10
N ASN A 63 2.10 -9.70 -9.84
CA ASN A 63 3.28 -10.23 -9.12
C ASN A 63 4.51 -9.29 -9.09
N GLY A 64 4.30 -7.97 -9.25
CA GLY A 64 5.38 -6.97 -9.27
C GLY A 64 5.96 -6.65 -10.65
N GLU A 65 5.47 -7.28 -11.71
CA GLU A 65 5.83 -7.03 -13.11
C GLU A 65 4.72 -6.26 -13.83
N LEU A 66 5.08 -5.38 -14.77
CA LEU A 66 4.12 -4.67 -15.61
C LEU A 66 3.48 -5.64 -16.61
N VAL A 67 2.17 -5.64 -16.66
CA VAL A 67 1.38 -6.46 -17.58
C VAL A 67 0.47 -5.58 -18.41
N SER A 68 0.24 -5.95 -19.67
CA SER A 68 -0.66 -5.23 -20.57
C SER A 68 -2.12 -5.65 -20.40
N GLU A 69 -2.37 -6.85 -19.88
CA GLU A 69 -3.70 -7.44 -19.73
C GLU A 69 -3.81 -8.27 -18.46
N ALA A 70 -5.04 -8.44 -17.97
CA ALA A 70 -5.38 -9.26 -16.82
C ALA A 70 -6.69 -10.01 -17.13
N HIS A 71 -6.80 -11.26 -16.70
CA HIS A 71 -7.99 -12.07 -16.95
C HIS A 71 -8.85 -12.23 -15.70
N GLU A 72 -10.08 -12.70 -15.89
CA GLU A 72 -10.97 -13.01 -14.77
C GLU A 72 -10.34 -14.06 -13.84
N GLY A 73 -10.33 -13.76 -12.54
CA GLY A 73 -9.68 -14.59 -11.51
C GLY A 73 -8.26 -14.13 -11.15
N ASP A 74 -7.64 -13.27 -11.95
CA ASP A 74 -6.32 -12.74 -11.64
C ASP A 74 -6.36 -11.72 -10.52
N THR A 75 -5.35 -11.77 -9.65
CA THR A 75 -5.10 -10.71 -8.67
C THR A 75 -4.01 -9.81 -9.22
N VAL A 76 -4.41 -8.58 -9.56
CA VAL A 76 -3.50 -7.55 -10.11
C VAL A 76 -3.53 -6.29 -9.26
N GLN A 77 -2.47 -5.52 -9.35
CA GLN A 77 -2.36 -4.17 -8.81
C GLN A 77 -2.59 -3.18 -9.94
N ILE A 78 -3.42 -2.18 -9.70
CA ILE A 78 -3.80 -1.19 -10.71
C ILE A 78 -3.38 0.17 -10.20
N LEU A 79 -2.66 0.92 -11.04
CA LEU A 79 -2.38 2.32 -10.78
C LEU A 79 -3.39 3.18 -11.53
N LEU A 80 -4.15 3.97 -10.78
CA LEU A 80 -5.14 4.91 -11.31
C LEU A 80 -4.58 6.33 -11.26
N ASP A 81 -4.93 7.14 -12.27
CA ASP A 81 -4.53 8.56 -12.32
C ASP A 81 -5.23 9.37 -11.24
N GLU A 82 -6.50 9.10 -11.02
CA GLU A 82 -7.30 9.69 -9.96
C GLU A 82 -8.06 8.59 -9.23
N THR A 83 -8.15 8.68 -7.91
CA THR A 83 -8.85 7.66 -7.12
C THR A 83 -9.61 8.28 -5.96
N PRO A 84 -10.90 7.93 -5.78
CA PRO A 84 -11.64 8.27 -4.59
C PRO A 84 -11.35 7.30 -3.43
N PHE A 85 -10.62 6.20 -3.69
CA PHE A 85 -10.36 5.16 -2.69
C PHE A 85 -9.26 5.56 -1.71
N TYR A 86 -9.59 5.55 -0.42
CA TYR A 86 -8.63 5.84 0.62
C TYR A 86 -7.67 4.68 0.82
N ALA A 87 -6.38 4.96 0.63
CA ALA A 87 -5.31 4.02 0.92
C ALA A 87 -5.04 3.95 2.42
N GLU A 88 -4.82 2.75 2.95
CA GLU A 88 -4.54 2.52 4.38
C GLU A 88 -3.44 3.48 4.88
N SER A 89 -3.78 4.35 5.83
CA SER A 89 -2.86 5.32 6.39
C SER A 89 -3.27 5.70 7.81
N GLY A 90 -2.29 5.80 8.72
CA GLY A 90 -2.53 6.26 10.10
C GLY A 90 -3.32 5.29 10.98
N GLY A 91 -3.42 4.00 10.62
CA GLY A 91 -4.17 2.99 11.37
C GLY A 91 -5.66 2.89 11.01
N GLN A 92 -6.11 3.60 9.97
CA GLN A 92 -7.45 3.42 9.40
C GLN A 92 -7.45 2.34 8.32
N VAL A 93 -8.51 1.54 8.27
CA VAL A 93 -8.72 0.47 7.28
C VAL A 93 -8.91 1.07 5.89
N ALA A 94 -8.28 0.48 4.87
CA ALA A 94 -8.43 0.90 3.47
C ALA A 94 -9.88 0.78 2.98
N ASP A 95 -10.23 1.62 2.01
CA ASP A 95 -11.53 1.53 1.35
C ASP A 95 -11.63 0.28 0.47
N LYS A 96 -12.85 -0.25 0.39
CA LYS A 96 -13.22 -1.34 -0.51
C LYS A 96 -14.29 -0.84 -1.48
N GLY A 97 -14.27 -1.36 -2.70
CA GLY A 97 -15.31 -1.04 -3.66
C GLY A 97 -15.12 -1.78 -4.97
N THR A 98 -15.70 -1.24 -6.03
CA THR A 98 -15.62 -1.84 -7.37
C THR A 98 -15.28 -0.78 -8.39
N LEU A 99 -14.34 -1.09 -9.28
CA LEU A 99 -14.13 -0.36 -10.52
C LEU A 99 -15.01 -1.01 -11.58
N LYS A 100 -15.77 -0.19 -12.30
CA LYS A 100 -16.59 -0.65 -13.41
C LYS A 100 -16.12 0.03 -14.67
N SER A 101 -15.85 -0.78 -15.69
CA SER A 101 -15.63 -0.36 -17.07
C SER A 101 -16.75 -0.94 -17.94
N ALA A 102 -16.81 -0.53 -19.21
CA ALA A 102 -17.76 -1.08 -20.18
C ALA A 102 -17.57 -2.59 -20.38
N GLU A 103 -16.37 -3.12 -20.15
CA GLU A 103 -16.00 -4.51 -20.45
C GLU A 103 -15.74 -5.37 -19.22
N ALA A 104 -15.49 -4.76 -18.05
CA ALA A 104 -15.06 -5.49 -16.86
C ALA A 104 -15.53 -4.83 -15.56
N ILE A 105 -15.71 -5.67 -14.53
CA ILE A 105 -15.95 -5.24 -13.15
C ILE A 105 -14.80 -5.79 -12.31
N ILE A 106 -14.10 -4.90 -11.61
CA ILE A 106 -12.93 -5.24 -10.80
C ILE A 106 -13.27 -4.93 -9.35
N GLU A 107 -13.12 -5.92 -8.47
CA GLU A 107 -13.30 -5.75 -7.03
C GLU A 107 -12.00 -5.26 -6.38
N ILE A 108 -12.09 -4.13 -5.67
CA ILE A 108 -10.97 -3.58 -4.91
C ILE A 108 -10.98 -4.21 -3.51
N LYS A 109 -9.98 -5.07 -3.27
CA LYS A 109 -9.78 -5.74 -1.98
C LYS A 109 -8.94 -4.94 -1.01
N ASP A 110 -7.98 -4.20 -1.53
CA ASP A 110 -6.98 -3.46 -0.76
C ASP A 110 -6.47 -2.26 -1.57
N VAL A 111 -6.14 -1.17 -0.88
CA VAL A 111 -5.69 0.09 -1.48
C VAL A 111 -4.45 0.54 -0.72
N LYS A 112 -3.33 0.58 -1.43
CA LYS A 112 -2.03 0.96 -0.85
C LYS A 112 -1.53 2.24 -1.49
N LYS A 113 -1.03 3.14 -0.64
CA LYS A 113 -0.35 4.35 -1.08
C LYS A 113 1.13 4.03 -1.25
N LYS A 114 1.70 4.39 -2.41
CA LYS A 114 3.15 4.46 -2.54
C LYS A 114 3.65 5.56 -1.60
N ALA A 115 4.34 5.16 -0.53
CA ALA A 115 5.10 6.12 0.27
C ALA A 115 6.14 6.77 -0.63
N LYS A 116 6.09 8.10 -0.80
CA LYS A 116 7.18 8.84 -1.41
C LYS A 116 8.42 8.50 -0.57
N ARG A 117 9.44 7.88 -1.18
CA ARG A 117 10.78 7.86 -0.59
C ARG A 117 11.20 9.33 -0.49
N SER A 118 10.89 9.98 0.63
CA SER A 118 11.65 11.16 1.03
C SER A 118 13.05 10.61 1.30
N ALA A 119 13.94 10.75 0.33
CA ALA A 119 15.36 10.74 0.63
C ALA A 119 15.53 11.82 1.71
N CYS A 120 15.70 11.38 2.96
CA CYS A 120 16.15 12.28 4.00
C CYS A 120 17.57 12.69 3.58
N PRO A 121 17.84 13.98 3.37
CA PRO A 121 19.19 14.46 3.09
C PRO A 121 20.13 14.20 4.29
#